data_AF-A0A8B7NFT1-F1
#
_entry.id   AF-A0A8B7NFT1-F1
#
_cell.length_a   1.000
_cell.length_b   1.000
_cell.length_c   1.000
_cell.angle_alpha   90.00
_cell.angle_beta   90.00
_cell.angle_gamma   90.00
#
_symmetry.space_group_name_H-M   'P 1'
#
loop_
_entity.id
_entity.type
_entity.pdbx_description
1 polymer ?
#
loop_
_entity_poly.entity_id
_entity_poly.type
_entity_poly.pdbx_seq_one_letter_code
_entity_poly.pdbx_strand_id
1 'polypeptide(L)'
;MNTRQAVIIWQLLQLALLTSAAVQMQDGRYSGLQVAVASKTIEPLDGLKFIADVQNFIHAGSELLNYAMDKRVSINDFTLMIPRTWNASNFGSVVRASDDTTIKTADILLHDAADELPETLQAELCGVPGRQVSVPLFFLSLSEEEQKQFGSPGKIFAHEWAHYRWGVHDEHGFGGDDVYSSTYGNYQTAMCIAGTTNGTTKRDCSTTDICEPGSSGCYFCFGEDETADQVQASLSYMPALSTGKFCDAATHVRNTPSPQNVLCGGRSIMEVIQQHPDHLLQ
;
A
#
# COMPACT_ATOMS: atom_id res chain seq x y z
N MET A 1 -30.13 2.42 45.86
CA MET A 1 -29.57 1.96 44.57
C MET A 1 -29.23 0.49 44.70
N ASN A 2 -29.94 -0.37 43.98
CA ASN A 2 -29.90 -1.82 44.17
C ASN A 2 -28.60 -2.40 43.59
N THR A 3 -27.93 -3.24 44.37
CA THR A 3 -26.73 -4.03 44.01
C THR A 3 -26.88 -4.80 42.70
N ARG A 4 -28.12 -5.11 42.27
CA ARG A 4 -28.42 -5.72 40.96
C ARG A 4 -28.15 -4.80 39.76
N GLN A 5 -28.32 -3.47 39.88
CA GLN A 5 -28.02 -2.53 38.80
C GLN A 5 -26.50 -2.37 38.59
N ALA A 6 -25.71 -2.42 39.67
CA ALA A 6 -24.25 -2.34 39.59
C ALA A 6 -23.62 -3.58 38.92
N VAL A 7 -24.16 -4.77 39.15
CA VAL A 7 -23.70 -6.02 38.52
C VAL A 7 -24.01 -6.05 37.03
N ILE A 8 -25.16 -5.51 36.61
CA ILE A 8 -25.53 -5.43 35.19
C ILE A 8 -24.64 -4.42 34.45
N ILE A 9 -24.26 -3.30 35.09
CA ILE A 9 -23.32 -2.33 34.51
C ILE A 9 -21.91 -2.93 34.38
N TRP A 10 -21.48 -3.75 35.33
CA TRP A 10 -20.20 -4.48 35.26
C TRP A 10 -20.21 -5.62 34.22
N GLN A 11 -21.33 -6.30 34.01
CA GLN A 11 -21.47 -7.32 32.95
C GLN A 11 -21.62 -6.73 31.55
N LEU A 12 -22.20 -5.53 31.43
CA LEU A 12 -22.24 -4.79 30.16
C LEU A 12 -20.88 -4.18 29.77
N LEU A 13 -19.96 -4.00 30.73
CA LEU A 13 -18.57 -3.61 30.45
C LEU A 13 -17.68 -4.79 30.00
N GLN A 14 -18.14 -6.04 30.17
CA GLN A 14 -17.43 -7.25 29.74
C GLN A 14 -17.93 -7.84 28.42
N LEU A 15 -19.00 -7.30 27.83
CA LEU A 15 -19.20 -7.37 26.39
C LEU A 15 -18.46 -6.18 25.74
N ALA A 16 -17.15 -6.13 25.94
CA ALA A 16 -16.31 -5.69 24.84
C ALA A 16 -16.55 -6.73 23.74
N LEU A 17 -17.48 -6.41 22.83
CA LEU A 17 -17.44 -6.97 21.51
C LEU A 17 -15.96 -6.97 21.11
N LEU A 18 -15.47 -8.09 20.59
CA LEU A 18 -14.28 -8.08 19.73
C LEU A 18 -14.65 -7.27 18.49
N THR A 19 -14.88 -5.96 18.66
CA THR A 19 -14.71 -4.98 17.62
C THR A 19 -13.23 -5.08 17.31
N SER A 20 -12.92 -5.61 16.14
CA SER A 20 -11.67 -5.34 15.46
C SER A 20 -11.37 -3.85 15.68
N ALA A 21 -10.39 -3.56 16.55
CA ALA A 21 -10.03 -2.19 16.82
C ALA A 21 -9.30 -1.74 15.55
N ALA A 22 -9.79 -0.67 14.92
CA ALA A 22 -9.10 -0.05 13.80
C ALA A 22 -7.65 0.26 14.21
N VAL A 23 -6.72 0.22 13.25
CA VAL A 23 -5.32 0.57 13.49
C VAL A 23 -5.22 1.91 14.22
N GLN A 24 -4.47 1.91 15.33
CA GLN A 24 -4.25 3.09 16.17
C GLN A 24 -2.82 3.58 16.01
N MET A 25 -2.66 4.90 15.92
CA MET A 25 -1.37 5.58 15.93
C MET A 25 -1.09 6.11 17.34
N GLN A 26 0.06 5.76 17.91
CA GLN A 26 0.53 6.33 19.16
C GLN A 26 2.06 6.46 19.14
N ASP A 27 2.56 7.66 19.45
CA ASP A 27 4.00 7.98 19.54
C ASP A 27 4.79 7.50 18.31
N GLY A 28 4.28 7.77 17.12
CA GLY A 28 4.93 7.38 15.86
C GLY A 28 4.77 5.90 15.48
N ARG A 29 3.90 5.15 16.16
CA ARG A 29 3.79 3.69 15.97
C ARG A 29 2.35 3.27 15.75
N TYR A 30 2.11 2.50 14.68
CA TYR A 30 0.82 1.89 14.40
C TYR A 30 0.69 0.54 15.08
N SER A 31 -0.37 0.35 15.85
CA SER A 31 -0.68 -0.88 16.59
C SER A 31 -2.04 -1.45 16.19
N GLY A 32 -2.20 -2.76 16.34
CA GLY A 32 -3.44 -3.46 16.05
C GLY A 32 -3.68 -3.69 14.56
N LEU A 33 -2.62 -3.76 13.73
CA LEU A 33 -2.75 -4.06 12.31
C LEU A 33 -3.34 -5.46 12.11
N GLN A 34 -4.40 -5.56 11.31
CA GLN A 34 -5.08 -6.81 11.02
C GLN A 34 -4.74 -7.28 9.62
N VAL A 35 -4.10 -8.45 9.55
CA VAL A 35 -3.76 -9.12 8.29
C VAL A 35 -4.58 -10.39 8.24
N ALA A 36 -5.39 -10.56 7.20
CA ALA A 36 -6.19 -11.76 6.98
C ALA A 36 -5.82 -12.44 5.67
N VAL A 37 -6.03 -13.75 5.60
CA VAL A 37 -5.96 -14.50 4.34
C VAL A 37 -7.38 -14.79 3.86
N ALA A 38 -7.63 -14.58 2.57
CA ALA A 38 -8.92 -14.82 1.96
C ALA A 38 -9.37 -16.29 2.13
N SER A 39 -10.66 -16.51 2.42
CA SER A 39 -11.19 -17.83 2.78
C SER A 39 -11.00 -18.92 1.73
N LYS A 40 -10.87 -18.54 0.44
CA LYS A 40 -10.69 -19.46 -0.69
C LYS A 40 -9.24 -19.74 -1.04
N THR A 41 -8.29 -19.06 -0.38
CA THR A 41 -6.87 -19.22 -0.66
C THR A 41 -6.41 -20.62 -0.27
N ILE A 42 -5.64 -21.23 -1.17
CA ILE A 42 -5.09 -22.57 -0.97
C ILE A 42 -4.09 -22.55 0.20
N GLU A 43 -4.22 -23.53 1.11
CA GLU A 43 -3.28 -23.66 2.24
C GLU A 43 -1.85 -23.89 1.72
N PRO A 44 -0.86 -23.07 2.14
CA PRO A 44 0.52 -23.26 1.75
C PRO A 44 1.08 -24.57 2.34
N LEU A 45 1.93 -25.24 1.56
CA LEU A 45 2.57 -26.50 1.99
C LEU A 45 3.44 -26.34 3.24
N ASP A 46 4.12 -25.19 3.36
CA ASP A 46 4.95 -24.84 4.51
C ASP A 46 4.35 -23.61 5.22
N GLY A 47 3.53 -23.88 6.24
CA GLY A 47 2.85 -22.85 7.00
C GLY A 47 3.79 -21.97 7.84
N LEU A 48 4.94 -22.50 8.27
CA LEU A 48 5.93 -21.72 9.03
C LEU A 48 6.69 -20.77 8.12
N LYS A 49 7.05 -21.21 6.90
CA LYS A 49 7.63 -20.33 5.89
C LYS A 49 6.64 -19.23 5.52
N PHE A 50 5.37 -19.56 5.29
CA PHE A 50 4.34 -18.56 4.98
C PHE A 50 4.25 -17.47 6.06
N ILE A 51 4.24 -17.85 7.34
CA ILE A 51 4.24 -16.88 8.45
C ILE A 51 5.49 -16.01 8.43
N ALA A 52 6.66 -16.61 8.18
CA ALA A 52 7.90 -15.85 8.09
C ALA A 52 7.88 -14.86 6.93
N ASP A 53 7.33 -15.24 5.76
CA ASP A 53 7.20 -14.37 4.61
C ASP A 53 6.27 -13.18 4.92
N VAL A 54 5.12 -13.42 5.58
CA VAL A 54 4.22 -12.34 6.04
C VAL A 54 4.91 -11.43 7.05
N GLN A 55 5.62 -11.99 8.04
CA GLN A 55 6.37 -11.21 9.02
C GLN A 55 7.43 -10.33 8.35
N ASN A 56 8.17 -10.87 7.40
CA ASN A 56 9.18 -10.14 6.65
C ASN A 56 8.58 -9.03 5.79
N PHE A 57 7.43 -9.28 5.14
CA PHE A 57 6.70 -8.27 4.37
C PHE A 57 6.28 -7.08 5.25
N ILE A 58 5.63 -7.35 6.39
CA ILE A 58 5.22 -6.29 7.33
C ILE A 58 6.43 -5.58 7.95
N HIS A 59 7.50 -6.31 8.28
CA HIS A 59 8.71 -5.73 8.84
C HIS A 59 9.42 -4.81 7.85
N ALA A 60 9.64 -5.26 6.62
CA ALA A 60 10.24 -4.45 5.56
C ALA A 60 9.41 -3.19 5.26
N GLY A 61 8.08 -3.32 5.27
CA GLY A 61 7.16 -2.19 5.16
C GLY A 61 7.30 -1.19 6.31
N SER A 62 7.36 -1.69 7.55
CA SER A 62 7.59 -0.89 8.75
C SER A 62 8.91 -0.12 8.71
N GLU A 63 10.00 -0.80 8.32
CA GLU A 63 11.31 -0.18 8.15
C GLU A 63 11.31 0.90 7.07
N LEU A 64 10.63 0.64 5.94
CA LEU A 64 10.55 1.62 4.87
C LEU A 64 9.69 2.82 5.25
N LEU A 65 8.54 2.63 5.91
CA LEU A 65 7.76 3.75 6.44
C LEU A 65 8.58 4.59 7.43
N ASN A 66 9.38 3.93 8.28
CA ASN A 66 10.29 4.62 9.18
C ASN A 66 11.31 5.45 8.41
N TYR A 67 11.94 4.88 7.39
CA TYR A 67 12.85 5.61 6.53
C TYR A 67 12.16 6.77 5.79
N ALA A 68 11.03 6.51 5.14
CA ALA A 68 10.27 7.47 4.33
C ALA A 68 9.88 8.70 5.14
N MET A 69 9.47 8.49 6.39
CA MET A 69 8.95 9.51 7.30
C MET A 69 10.01 10.10 8.25
N ASP A 70 11.31 9.93 7.97
CA ASP A 70 12.44 10.42 8.78
C ASP A 70 12.40 9.92 10.24
N LYS A 71 12.19 8.62 10.39
CA LYS A 71 12.16 7.84 11.63
C LYS A 71 10.97 8.11 12.55
N ARG A 72 9.91 8.74 12.04
CA ARG A 72 8.73 9.13 12.81
C ARG A 72 7.56 8.13 12.77
N VAL A 73 7.60 7.16 11.87
CA VAL A 73 6.49 6.22 11.66
C VAL A 73 7.00 4.79 11.66
N SER A 74 6.28 3.85 12.24
CA SER A 74 6.55 2.41 12.11
C SER A 74 5.31 1.59 12.44
N ILE A 75 5.31 0.32 12.07
CA ILE A 75 4.34 -0.67 12.54
C ILE A 75 4.91 -1.33 13.81
N ASN A 76 4.14 -1.31 14.89
CA ASN A 76 4.51 -1.91 16.17
C ASN A 76 4.15 -3.40 16.25
N ASP A 77 2.93 -3.74 15.87
CA ASP A 77 2.39 -5.09 15.98
C ASP A 77 1.30 -5.33 14.92
N PHE A 78 1.09 -6.60 14.61
CA PHE A 78 0.01 -7.06 13.75
C PHE A 78 -0.51 -8.42 14.22
N THR A 79 -1.75 -8.72 13.83
CA THR A 79 -2.38 -10.02 14.03
C THR A 79 -2.63 -10.67 12.68
N LEU A 80 -2.06 -11.86 12.47
CA LEU A 80 -2.34 -12.70 11.30
C LEU A 80 -3.52 -13.62 11.56
N MET A 81 -4.52 -13.52 10.68
CA MET A 81 -5.73 -14.34 10.67
C MET A 81 -5.73 -15.27 9.47
N ILE A 82 -5.79 -16.58 9.72
CA ILE A 82 -5.86 -17.60 8.67
C ILE A 82 -7.28 -18.19 8.56
N PRO A 83 -7.65 -18.76 7.40
CA PRO A 83 -8.96 -19.37 7.20
C PRO A 83 -9.17 -20.54 8.16
N ARG A 84 -10.41 -20.73 8.64
CA ARG A 84 -10.74 -21.85 9.54
C ARG A 84 -10.53 -23.22 8.91
N THR A 85 -10.58 -23.28 7.58
CA THR A 85 -10.36 -24.49 6.77
C THR A 85 -8.91 -24.96 6.83
N TRP A 86 -7.96 -24.08 7.16
CA TRP A 86 -6.56 -24.43 7.24
C TRP A 86 -6.22 -25.19 8.52
N ASN A 87 -5.27 -26.11 8.42
CA ASN A 87 -4.83 -26.87 9.59
C ASN A 87 -3.86 -26.06 10.46
N ALA A 88 -4.35 -25.47 11.55
CA ALA A 88 -3.53 -24.63 12.43
C ALA A 88 -2.30 -25.33 13.06
N SER A 89 -2.21 -26.67 13.05
CA SER A 89 -0.96 -27.32 13.48
C SER A 89 0.24 -26.92 12.62
N ASN A 90 0.00 -26.47 11.39
CA ASN A 90 1.04 -26.06 10.44
C ASN A 90 1.52 -24.61 10.67
N PHE A 91 0.84 -23.83 11.53
CA PHE A 91 0.97 -22.37 11.60
C PHE A 91 1.34 -21.83 12.99
N GLY A 92 1.69 -22.67 13.96
CA GLY A 92 2.11 -22.20 15.28
C GLY A 92 1.08 -21.26 15.95
N SER A 93 1.53 -20.08 16.39
CA SER A 93 0.67 -19.07 17.04
C SER A 93 0.04 -18.11 16.03
N VAL A 94 -1.14 -18.48 15.51
CA VAL A 94 -1.98 -17.65 14.61
C VAL A 94 -3.41 -17.58 15.12
N VAL A 95 -4.14 -16.53 14.71
CA VAL A 95 -5.57 -16.42 15.00
C VAL A 95 -6.35 -17.10 13.88
N ARG A 96 -7.31 -17.96 14.23
CA ARG A 96 -8.28 -18.46 13.23
C ARG A 96 -9.32 -17.37 12.99
N ALA A 97 -9.47 -16.95 11.73
CA ALA A 97 -10.47 -15.98 11.34
C ALA A 97 -11.86 -16.41 11.81
N SER A 98 -12.65 -15.49 12.36
CA SER A 98 -13.89 -15.88 13.03
C SER A 98 -15.01 -16.21 12.03
N ASP A 99 -15.04 -15.51 10.90
CA ASP A 99 -15.94 -15.66 9.77
C ASP A 99 -15.40 -14.87 8.54
N ASP A 100 -16.11 -14.92 7.41
CA ASP A 100 -15.77 -14.13 6.22
C ASP A 100 -15.85 -12.62 6.47
N THR A 101 -16.70 -12.19 7.42
CA THR A 101 -16.82 -10.78 7.80
C THR A 101 -15.50 -10.26 8.38
N THR A 102 -14.91 -11.03 9.28
CA THR A 102 -13.62 -10.72 9.92
C THR A 102 -12.52 -10.52 8.89
N ILE A 103 -12.52 -11.37 7.84
CA ILE A 103 -11.54 -11.32 6.74
C ILE A 103 -11.76 -10.06 5.89
N LYS A 104 -13.02 -9.72 5.58
CA LYS A 104 -13.37 -8.53 4.80
C LYS A 104 -13.10 -7.21 5.52
N THR A 105 -13.03 -7.23 6.84
CA THR A 105 -12.73 -6.04 7.66
C THR A 105 -11.27 -5.93 8.07
N ALA A 106 -10.41 -6.86 7.66
CA ALA A 106 -8.98 -6.76 7.92
C ALA A 106 -8.37 -5.61 7.10
N ASP A 107 -7.32 -5.00 7.62
CA ASP A 107 -6.63 -3.88 6.96
C ASP A 107 -5.89 -4.36 5.71
N ILE A 108 -5.29 -5.55 5.79
CA ILE A 108 -4.60 -6.21 4.68
C ILE A 108 -5.23 -7.58 4.43
N LEU A 109 -5.62 -7.84 3.19
CA LEU A 109 -6.14 -9.10 2.70
C LEU A 109 -5.11 -9.78 1.79
N LEU A 110 -4.64 -10.94 2.21
CA LEU A 110 -3.76 -11.80 1.46
C LEU A 110 -4.56 -12.79 0.60
N HIS A 111 -4.22 -12.96 -0.67
CA HIS A 111 -4.91 -13.87 -1.60
C HIS A 111 -3.97 -14.49 -2.64
N ASP A 112 -4.40 -15.57 -3.31
CA ASP A 112 -3.60 -16.36 -4.27
C ASP A 112 -3.88 -16.03 -5.74
N ALA A 113 -4.46 -14.87 -6.04
CA ALA A 113 -4.64 -14.42 -7.41
C ALA A 113 -3.29 -13.96 -7.99
N ALA A 114 -2.60 -14.87 -8.69
CA ALA A 114 -1.20 -14.68 -9.10
C ALA A 114 -0.97 -13.53 -10.10
N ASP A 115 -1.97 -13.19 -10.90
CA ASP A 115 -1.85 -12.18 -11.97
C ASP A 115 -2.32 -10.78 -11.55
N GLU A 116 -2.74 -10.60 -10.29
CA GLU A 116 -3.15 -9.31 -9.73
C GLU A 116 -1.95 -8.57 -9.15
N LEU A 117 -2.01 -7.23 -9.11
CA LEU A 117 -1.05 -6.39 -8.39
C LEU A 117 -1.58 -6.11 -6.98
N PRO A 118 -0.70 -5.75 -6.02
CA PRO A 118 -1.14 -5.16 -4.77
C PRO A 118 -1.95 -3.89 -5.08
N GLU A 119 -3.05 -3.71 -4.37
CA GLU A 119 -3.89 -2.52 -4.54
C GLU A 119 -4.62 -2.17 -3.26
N THR A 120 -4.91 -0.89 -3.09
CA THR A 120 -5.78 -0.40 -2.02
C THR A 120 -7.14 -0.07 -2.58
N LEU A 121 -8.20 -0.58 -1.95
CA LEU A 121 -9.57 -0.14 -2.22
C LEU A 121 -9.77 1.30 -1.71
N GLN A 122 -9.37 2.27 -2.53
CA GLN A 122 -9.40 3.69 -2.25
C GLN A 122 -10.45 4.39 -3.12
N ALA A 123 -11.70 4.37 -2.65
CA ALA A 123 -12.84 4.95 -3.37
C ALA A 123 -13.18 6.39 -2.95
N GLU A 124 -12.48 6.93 -1.96
CA GLU A 124 -12.83 8.20 -1.33
C GLU A 124 -11.92 9.34 -1.83
N LEU A 125 -12.19 10.55 -1.34
CA LEU A 125 -11.41 11.74 -1.70
C LEU A 125 -10.09 11.82 -0.92
N CYS A 126 -9.24 12.76 -1.33
CA CYS A 126 -7.96 13.03 -0.70
C CYS A 126 -8.02 13.16 0.82
N GLY A 127 -7.10 12.48 1.50
CA GLY A 127 -6.97 12.49 2.96
C GLY A 127 -7.94 11.55 3.67
N VAL A 128 -8.80 10.83 2.94
CA VAL A 128 -9.70 9.84 3.51
C VAL A 128 -9.06 8.44 3.41
N PRO A 129 -8.94 7.70 4.52
CA PRO A 129 -8.38 6.35 4.49
C PRO A 129 -9.12 5.42 3.51
N GLY A 130 -8.34 4.57 2.84
CA GLY A 130 -8.84 3.46 2.04
C GLY A 130 -9.48 2.38 2.92
N ARG A 131 -10.15 1.42 2.28
CA ARG A 131 -10.95 0.43 3.00
C ARG A 131 -10.16 -0.83 3.38
N GLN A 132 -9.30 -1.29 2.48
CA GLN A 132 -8.53 -2.52 2.62
C GLN A 132 -7.41 -2.54 1.57
N VAL A 133 -6.24 -3.03 1.94
CA VAL A 133 -5.16 -3.37 1.00
C VAL A 133 -5.31 -4.83 0.60
N SER A 134 -5.39 -5.11 -0.70
CA SER A 134 -5.34 -6.46 -1.26
C SER A 134 -3.90 -6.76 -1.70
N VAL A 135 -3.33 -7.87 -1.24
CA VAL A 135 -1.96 -8.26 -1.57
C VAL A 135 -1.92 -9.72 -2.03
N PRO A 136 -1.53 -9.99 -3.29
CA PRO A 136 -1.29 -11.34 -3.74
C PRO A 136 -0.10 -11.99 -3.01
N LEU A 137 -0.20 -13.28 -2.69
CA LEU A 137 0.85 -14.02 -1.95
C LEU A 137 2.22 -13.97 -2.63
N PHE A 138 2.23 -13.83 -3.95
CA PHE A 138 3.43 -13.64 -4.76
C PHE A 138 4.32 -12.48 -4.24
N PHE A 139 3.71 -11.38 -3.82
CA PHE A 139 4.41 -10.18 -3.36
C PHE A 139 5.02 -10.29 -1.96
N LEU A 140 4.73 -11.37 -1.22
CA LEU A 140 5.35 -11.63 0.08
C LEU A 140 6.82 -12.03 -0.04
N SER A 141 7.24 -12.57 -1.19
CA SER A 141 8.59 -13.11 -1.39
C SER A 141 9.05 -13.00 -2.85
N LEU A 142 9.32 -11.78 -3.29
CA LEU A 142 9.85 -11.49 -4.62
C LEU A 142 11.36 -11.80 -4.74
N SER A 143 11.76 -12.38 -5.88
CA SER A 143 13.15 -12.47 -6.32
C SER A 143 13.74 -11.10 -6.65
N GLU A 144 15.06 -11.01 -6.77
CA GLU A 144 15.74 -9.75 -7.11
C GLU A 144 15.28 -9.15 -8.45
N GLU A 145 15.03 -9.99 -9.46
CA GLU A 145 14.54 -9.53 -10.77
C GLU A 145 13.10 -9.01 -10.68
N GLU A 146 12.23 -9.68 -9.94
CA GLU A 146 10.86 -9.20 -9.71
C GLU A 146 10.85 -7.90 -8.90
N GLN A 147 11.79 -7.73 -7.96
CA GLN A 147 11.93 -6.47 -7.22
C GLN A 147 12.41 -5.31 -8.10
N LYS A 148 13.18 -5.56 -9.17
CA LYS A 148 13.50 -4.53 -10.17
C LYS A 148 12.27 -4.10 -10.97
N GLN A 149 11.32 -5.01 -11.17
CA GLN A 149 10.08 -4.72 -11.90
C GLN A 149 9.05 -4.01 -11.03
N PHE A 150 8.78 -4.50 -9.82
CA PHE A 150 7.68 -4.02 -8.98
C PHE A 150 8.13 -3.12 -7.82
N GLY A 151 9.40 -3.19 -7.43
CA GLY A 151 9.91 -2.66 -6.17
C GLY A 151 10.04 -3.75 -5.11
N SER A 152 10.83 -3.46 -4.07
CA SER A 152 10.98 -4.39 -2.95
C SER A 152 9.68 -4.51 -2.17
N PRO A 153 9.45 -5.63 -1.45
CA PRO A 153 8.29 -5.82 -0.58
C PRO A 153 7.98 -4.64 0.33
N GLY A 154 9.02 -4.02 0.92
CA GLY A 154 8.85 -2.83 1.75
C GLY A 154 8.31 -1.61 0.98
N LYS A 155 8.76 -1.39 -0.26
CA LYS A 155 8.31 -0.26 -1.11
C LYS A 155 6.87 -0.43 -1.54
N ILE A 156 6.49 -1.65 -1.89
CA ILE A 156 5.12 -2.03 -2.21
C ILE A 156 4.21 -1.81 -0.99
N PHE A 157 4.63 -2.31 0.19
CA PHE A 157 3.88 -2.09 1.42
C PHE A 157 3.70 -0.59 1.71
N ALA A 158 4.76 0.21 1.64
CA ALA A 158 4.67 1.64 1.99
C ALA A 158 3.83 2.44 0.98
N HIS A 159 3.86 2.05 -0.30
CA HIS A 159 3.00 2.60 -1.34
C HIS A 159 1.53 2.37 -1.01
N GLU A 160 1.14 1.11 -0.81
CA GLU A 160 -0.25 0.76 -0.46
C GLU A 160 -0.68 1.31 0.90
N TRP A 161 0.24 1.32 1.87
CA TRP A 161 -0.01 1.92 3.18
C TRP A 161 -0.36 3.40 3.07
N ALA A 162 0.30 4.14 2.17
CA ALA A 162 0.01 5.55 1.98
C ALA A 162 -1.42 5.75 1.44
N HIS A 163 -1.83 4.96 0.44
CA HIS A 163 -3.20 4.97 -0.06
C HIS A 163 -4.20 4.60 1.03
N TYR A 164 -3.93 3.52 1.76
CA TYR A 164 -4.82 2.98 2.79
C TYR A 164 -4.95 3.91 3.98
N ARG A 165 -3.85 4.38 4.57
CA ARG A 165 -3.90 5.10 5.85
C ARG A 165 -4.05 6.60 5.70
N TRP A 166 -3.33 7.20 4.75
CA TRP A 166 -3.28 8.66 4.62
C TRP A 166 -4.19 9.21 3.52
N GLY A 167 -4.84 8.34 2.75
CA GLY A 167 -5.79 8.77 1.74
C GLY A 167 -5.15 9.53 0.58
N VAL A 168 -3.92 9.19 0.23
CA VAL A 168 -3.25 9.74 -0.95
C VAL A 168 -3.51 8.87 -2.17
N HIS A 169 -3.17 9.34 -3.36
CA HIS A 169 -3.40 8.66 -4.63
C HIS A 169 -2.14 8.64 -5.50
N ASP A 170 -2.19 7.91 -6.61
CA ASP A 170 -1.05 7.79 -7.51
C ASP A 170 -0.65 9.14 -8.13
N GLU A 171 0.66 9.29 -8.31
CA GLU A 171 1.29 10.47 -8.92
C GLU A 171 1.62 10.27 -10.41
N HIS A 172 1.08 9.21 -11.02
CA HIS A 172 1.07 9.00 -12.47
C HIS A 172 -0.35 9.11 -13.03
N GLY A 173 -0.47 9.31 -14.34
CA GLY A 173 -1.73 9.11 -15.05
C GLY A 173 -1.78 7.77 -15.77
N PHE A 174 -2.84 7.54 -16.53
CA PHE A 174 -3.15 6.33 -17.28
C PHE A 174 -3.29 6.66 -18.77
N GLY A 175 -2.73 5.81 -19.62
CA GLY A 175 -2.83 5.98 -21.07
C GLY A 175 -4.27 5.83 -21.54
N GLY A 176 -4.76 6.77 -22.34
CA GLY A 176 -6.12 6.80 -22.88
C GLY A 176 -7.20 7.25 -21.90
N ASP A 177 -6.84 7.69 -20.69
CA ASP A 177 -7.79 8.24 -19.73
C ASP A 177 -8.01 9.74 -19.98
N ASP A 178 -9.28 10.15 -20.02
CA ASP A 178 -9.69 11.53 -20.30
C ASP A 178 -9.46 12.47 -19.10
N VAL A 179 -9.48 11.95 -17.87
CA VAL A 179 -9.37 12.72 -16.63
C VAL A 179 -7.95 12.63 -16.07
N TYR A 180 -7.47 11.40 -15.91
CA TYR A 180 -6.17 11.09 -15.32
C TYR A 180 -5.15 10.73 -16.38
N SER A 181 -4.94 11.58 -17.38
CA SER A 181 -4.11 11.24 -18.54
C SER A 181 -2.65 10.97 -18.16
N SER A 182 -2.00 9.98 -18.79
CA SER A 182 -0.56 9.73 -18.57
C SER A 182 0.35 10.83 -19.14
N THR A 183 -0.20 11.76 -19.92
CA THR A 183 0.55 12.91 -20.46
C THR A 183 -0.19 14.24 -20.29
N TYR A 184 0.54 15.35 -20.43
CA TYR A 184 -0.01 16.70 -20.35
C TYR A 184 0.76 17.70 -21.21
N GLY A 185 0.12 18.83 -21.51
CA GLY A 185 0.72 19.88 -22.33
C GLY A 185 1.18 19.35 -23.70
N ASN A 186 2.44 19.57 -24.04
CA ASN A 186 3.06 19.04 -25.26
C ASN A 186 3.52 17.59 -25.07
N TYR A 187 2.62 16.69 -24.68
CA TYR A 187 2.88 15.25 -24.47
C TYR A 187 3.97 14.94 -23.44
N GLN A 188 4.11 15.77 -22.40
CA GLN A 188 5.01 15.49 -21.28
C GLN A 188 4.39 14.39 -20.41
N THR A 189 5.18 13.40 -20.01
CA THR A 189 4.72 12.33 -19.12
C THR A 189 4.38 12.88 -17.74
N ALA A 190 3.20 12.55 -17.22
CA ALA A 190 2.83 12.83 -15.83
C ALA A 190 3.63 11.93 -14.89
N MET A 191 4.70 12.48 -14.30
CA MET A 191 5.61 11.77 -13.40
C MET A 191 5.96 12.61 -12.18
N CYS A 192 6.21 11.94 -11.05
CA CYS A 192 6.82 12.58 -9.88
C CYS A 192 8.17 11.94 -9.58
N ILE A 193 9.23 12.60 -10.04
CA ILE A 193 10.62 12.20 -9.89
C ILE A 193 11.46 13.41 -9.46
N ALA A 194 12.48 13.20 -8.64
CA ALA A 194 13.41 14.26 -8.26
C ALA A 194 14.70 14.28 -9.11
N GLY A 195 15.00 13.15 -9.75
CA GLY A 195 16.19 12.97 -10.58
C GLY A 195 15.92 13.15 -12.06
N THR A 196 16.64 12.38 -12.87
CA THR A 196 16.51 12.38 -14.33
C THR A 196 16.15 10.99 -14.82
N THR A 197 15.48 10.91 -15.95
CA THR A 197 15.13 9.62 -16.56
C THR A 197 15.23 9.68 -18.07
N ASN A 198 15.60 8.56 -18.67
CA ASN A 198 15.45 8.27 -20.07
C ASN A 198 14.40 7.19 -20.28
N GLY A 199 13.70 7.27 -21.41
CA GLY A 199 12.70 6.28 -21.77
C GLY A 199 12.04 6.58 -23.11
N THR A 200 11.14 5.71 -23.50
CA THR A 200 10.32 5.87 -24.73
C THR A 200 8.93 5.32 -24.47
N THR A 201 7.93 5.91 -25.12
CA THR A 201 6.56 5.41 -25.06
C THR A 201 6.37 4.20 -25.96
N LYS A 202 5.98 3.06 -25.37
CA LYS A 202 5.79 1.79 -26.07
C LYS A 202 4.50 1.10 -25.62
N ARG A 203 3.97 0.20 -26.45
CA ARG A 203 2.84 -0.65 -26.03
C ARG A 203 3.23 -1.73 -25.05
N ASP A 204 4.46 -2.21 -25.18
CA ASP A 204 5.04 -3.23 -24.33
C ASP A 204 6.52 -2.88 -24.12
N CYS A 205 6.92 -2.71 -22.86
CA CYS A 205 8.28 -2.33 -22.50
C CYS A 205 9.33 -3.40 -22.85
N SER A 206 8.91 -4.65 -23.09
CA SER A 206 9.78 -5.73 -23.56
C SER A 206 10.04 -5.70 -25.07
N THR A 207 9.34 -4.82 -25.81
CA THR A 207 9.40 -4.76 -27.27
C THR A 207 9.95 -3.43 -27.78
N THR A 208 10.02 -3.28 -29.09
CA THR A 208 10.35 -2.03 -29.79
C THR A 208 9.11 -1.34 -30.39
N ASP A 209 7.89 -1.78 -30.04
CA ASP A 209 6.64 -1.22 -30.59
C ASP A 209 6.32 0.15 -29.96
N ILE A 210 6.73 1.21 -30.64
CA ILE A 210 6.51 2.61 -30.25
C ILE A 210 5.05 3.00 -30.49
N CYS A 211 4.48 3.78 -29.57
CA CYS A 211 3.12 4.30 -29.65
C CYS A 211 3.05 5.80 -29.35
N GLU A 212 1.90 6.39 -29.67
CA GLU A 212 1.62 7.80 -29.39
C GLU A 212 1.50 8.02 -27.87
N PRO A 213 2.29 8.93 -27.28
CA PRO A 213 2.22 9.23 -25.86
C PRO A 213 0.82 9.61 -25.40
N GLY A 214 0.36 9.03 -24.29
CA GLY A 214 -0.97 9.31 -23.74
C GLY A 214 -2.11 8.50 -24.36
N SER A 215 -1.87 7.74 -25.43
CA SER A 215 -2.89 6.84 -26.00
C SER A 215 -3.15 5.61 -25.12
N SER A 216 -4.33 5.00 -25.27
CA SER A 216 -4.70 3.78 -24.56
C SER A 216 -3.71 2.65 -24.84
N GLY A 217 -3.24 1.99 -23.77
CA GLY A 217 -2.26 0.90 -23.87
C GLY A 217 -0.87 1.37 -24.31
N CYS A 218 -0.54 2.65 -24.11
CA CYS A 218 0.78 3.22 -24.35
C CYS A 218 1.41 3.67 -23.03
N TYR A 219 2.58 3.10 -22.70
CA TYR A 219 3.25 3.31 -21.42
C TYR A 219 4.60 3.97 -21.64
N PHE A 220 4.99 4.85 -20.71
CA PHE A 220 6.36 5.35 -20.66
C PHE A 220 7.26 4.25 -20.11
N CYS A 221 8.09 3.66 -20.96
CA CYS A 221 9.02 2.61 -20.60
C CYS A 221 10.39 3.22 -20.29
N PHE A 222 10.83 3.06 -19.04
CA PHE A 222 12.15 3.46 -18.57
C PHE A 222 13.26 2.69 -19.30
N GLY A 223 14.42 3.32 -19.45
CA GLY A 223 15.62 2.62 -19.93
C GLY A 223 16.01 1.48 -18.99
N GLU A 224 16.54 0.39 -19.54
CA GLU A 224 16.90 -0.81 -18.76
C GLU A 224 17.99 -0.55 -17.70
N ASP A 225 18.84 0.45 -17.93
CA ASP A 225 19.91 0.85 -17.01
C ASP A 225 19.49 1.92 -15.98
N GLU A 226 18.21 2.34 -15.96
CA GLU A 226 17.72 3.31 -14.99
C GLU A 226 17.74 2.72 -13.58
N THR A 227 18.23 3.51 -12.62
CA THR A 227 18.33 3.10 -11.21
C THR A 227 17.50 4.00 -10.31
N ALA A 228 17.14 3.49 -9.14
CA ALA A 228 16.41 4.28 -8.14
C ALA A 228 17.17 5.55 -7.73
N ASP A 229 18.50 5.50 -7.60
CA ASP A 229 19.33 6.65 -7.21
C ASP A 229 19.38 7.73 -8.30
N GLN A 230 19.31 7.33 -9.57
CA GLN A 230 19.27 8.25 -10.72
C GLN A 230 17.90 8.89 -10.90
N VAL A 231 16.83 8.09 -10.87
CA VAL A 231 15.46 8.56 -11.15
C VAL A 231 14.85 9.25 -9.94
N GLN A 232 15.03 8.68 -8.75
CA GLN A 232 14.44 9.16 -7.50
C GLN A 232 12.93 9.37 -7.64
N ALA A 233 12.25 8.33 -8.11
CA ALA A 233 10.79 8.33 -8.19
C ALA A 233 10.16 8.45 -6.81
N SER A 234 9.02 9.14 -6.74
CA SER A 234 8.15 9.03 -5.59
C SER A 234 7.68 7.59 -5.41
N LEU A 235 7.55 7.15 -4.17
CA LEU A 235 6.91 5.87 -3.84
C LEU A 235 5.49 5.79 -4.41
N SER A 236 4.73 6.89 -4.47
CA SER A 236 3.38 6.94 -5.08
C SER A 236 3.38 7.15 -6.60
N TYR A 237 4.56 7.16 -7.23
CA TYR A 237 4.69 7.17 -8.69
C TYR A 237 5.16 5.81 -9.20
N MET A 238 6.31 5.33 -8.70
CA MET A 238 6.89 4.06 -9.14
C MET A 238 7.80 3.47 -8.05
N PRO A 239 7.30 2.51 -7.24
CA PRO A 239 8.08 1.89 -6.16
C PRO A 239 9.42 1.29 -6.64
N ALA A 240 9.45 0.65 -7.81
CA ALA A 240 10.66 0.05 -8.39
C ALA A 240 11.85 1.03 -8.50
N LEU A 241 11.59 2.25 -8.98
CA LEU A 241 12.59 3.30 -9.20
C LEU A 241 12.64 4.33 -8.07
N SER A 242 12.00 4.06 -6.94
CA SER A 242 12.02 4.94 -5.77
C SER A 242 13.21 4.62 -4.87
N THR A 243 13.81 5.65 -4.28
CA THR A 243 14.76 5.51 -3.17
C THR A 243 14.07 5.30 -1.81
N GLY A 244 12.73 5.15 -1.80
CA GLY A 244 11.94 4.98 -0.59
C GLY A 244 11.35 6.28 -0.03
N LYS A 245 11.34 7.36 -0.82
CA LYS A 245 10.77 8.66 -0.44
C LYS A 245 9.55 8.99 -1.29
N PHE A 246 8.63 9.76 -0.71
CA PHE A 246 7.53 10.38 -1.43
C PHE A 246 7.93 11.75 -1.96
N CYS A 247 7.31 12.20 -3.04
CA CYS A 247 7.43 13.58 -3.49
C CYS A 247 6.92 14.57 -2.44
N ASP A 248 7.66 15.67 -2.28
CA ASP A 248 7.32 16.78 -1.40
C ASP A 248 6.97 18.03 -2.22
N ALA A 249 6.71 19.15 -1.54
CA ALA A 249 6.36 20.39 -2.21
C ALA A 249 7.45 20.93 -3.17
N ALA A 250 8.71 20.49 -3.02
CA ALA A 250 9.82 20.91 -3.87
C ALA A 250 9.99 20.04 -5.12
N THR A 251 9.68 18.74 -5.02
CA THR A 251 9.81 17.79 -6.14
C THR A 251 8.50 17.55 -6.89
N HIS A 252 7.36 17.87 -6.28
CA HIS A 252 6.03 17.61 -6.86
C HIS A 252 5.64 18.56 -7.98
N VAL A 253 5.12 18.00 -9.08
CA VAL A 253 4.61 18.76 -10.23
C VAL A 253 3.10 18.90 -10.12
N ARG A 254 2.64 20.04 -9.61
CA ARG A 254 1.23 20.28 -9.20
C ARG A 254 0.19 20.29 -10.33
N ASN A 255 0.65 20.43 -11.58
CA ASN A 255 -0.22 20.63 -12.74
C ASN A 255 -0.32 19.38 -13.63
N THR A 256 0.22 18.24 -13.20
CA THR A 256 0.02 16.98 -13.93
C THR A 256 -1.38 16.43 -13.68
N PRO A 257 -2.00 15.76 -14.66
CA PRO A 257 -3.32 15.14 -14.53
C PRO A 257 -3.24 13.78 -13.82
N SER A 258 -2.53 13.68 -12.70
CA SER A 258 -2.53 12.48 -11.86
C SER A 258 -3.74 12.46 -10.92
N PRO A 259 -4.21 11.27 -10.49
CA PRO A 259 -5.22 11.14 -9.44
C PRO A 259 -4.90 11.99 -8.21
N GLN A 260 -3.64 11.97 -7.74
CA GLN A 260 -3.21 12.80 -6.61
C GLN A 260 -3.48 14.28 -6.84
N ASN A 261 -3.11 14.85 -7.98
CA ASN A 261 -3.33 16.28 -8.23
C ASN A 261 -4.80 16.63 -8.35
N VAL A 262 -5.57 15.82 -9.09
CA VAL A 262 -6.99 16.09 -9.33
C VAL A 262 -7.80 15.97 -8.03
N LEU A 263 -7.54 14.95 -7.21
CA LEU A 263 -8.30 14.69 -5.99
C LEU A 263 -7.79 15.48 -4.79
N CYS A 264 -6.48 15.79 -4.71
CA CYS A 264 -5.88 16.51 -3.60
C CYS A 264 -5.66 18.01 -3.85
N GLY A 265 -6.13 18.55 -4.98
CA GLY A 265 -5.99 19.97 -5.30
C GLY A 265 -4.54 20.38 -5.56
N GLY A 266 -3.76 19.53 -6.23
CA GLY A 266 -2.37 19.79 -6.59
C GLY A 266 -1.38 19.66 -5.43
N ARG A 267 -1.78 19.10 -4.28
CA ARG A 267 -0.91 18.86 -3.12
C ARG A 267 -0.08 17.60 -3.33
N SER A 268 1.20 17.64 -2.92
CA SER A 268 2.04 16.45 -2.93
C SER A 268 1.60 15.45 -1.85
N ILE A 269 2.06 14.21 -1.96
CA ILE A 269 1.85 13.16 -0.94
C ILE A 269 2.27 13.66 0.45
N MET A 270 3.48 14.21 0.58
CA MET A 270 3.98 14.71 1.86
C MET A 270 3.16 15.87 2.42
N GLU A 271 2.64 16.77 1.58
CA GLU A 271 1.76 17.86 2.05
C GLU A 271 0.45 17.33 2.62
N VAL A 272 -0.11 16.26 2.03
CA VAL A 272 -1.31 15.60 2.56
C VAL A 272 -1.00 14.90 3.88
N ILE A 273 0.10 14.14 3.94
CA ILE A 273 0.51 13.43 5.17
C ILE A 273 0.77 14.42 6.31
N GLN A 274 1.44 15.53 6.05
CA GLN A 274 1.73 16.55 7.08
C GLN A 274 0.48 17.19 7.68
N GLN A 275 -0.65 17.15 6.97
CA GLN A 275 -1.95 17.64 7.44
C GLN A 275 -2.82 16.53 8.04
N HIS A 276 -2.38 15.27 7.95
CA HIS A 276 -3.11 14.11 8.46
C HIS A 276 -3.07 14.06 9.99
N PRO A 277 -4.15 13.66 10.68
CA PRO A 277 -4.18 13.54 12.14
C PRO A 277 -3.04 12.68 12.71
N ASP A 278 -2.66 11.60 12.02
CA ASP A 278 -1.55 10.75 12.47
C ASP A 278 -0.20 11.47 12.49
N HIS A 279 0.01 12.51 11.67
CA HIS A 279 1.24 13.28 11.70
C HIS A 279 1.41 14.08 13.00
N LEU A 280 0.29 14.46 13.61
CA LEU A 280 0.28 15.14 14.91
C LEU A 280 0.54 14.17 16.08
N LEU A 281 0.53 12.86 15.82
CA LEU A 281 0.72 11.78 16.80
C LEU A 281 2.08 11.07 16.64
N GLN A 282 3.00 11.67 15.87
CA GLN A 282 4.37 11.20 15.64
C GLN A 282 5.36 11.75 16.67
#